data_AF-A0A5B8TK76-F1
#
_entry.id   AF-A0A5B8TK76-F1
#
_cell.length_a   1.000
_cell.length_b   1.000
_cell.length_c   1.000
_cell.angle_alpha   90.00
_cell.angle_beta   90.00
_cell.angle_gamma   90.00
#
_symmetry.space_group_name_H-M   'P 1'
#
loop_
_entity.id
_entity.type
_entity.pdbx_description
1 polymer ?
#
loop_
_entity_poly.entity_id
_entity_poly.type
_entity_poly.pdbx_seq_one_letter_code
_entity_poly.pdbx_strand_id
1 'polypeptide(L)'
;MDKTTELRQWRRRQIWTNLLSAWAVLFIVAALVYAILAWVQPDIATIQRALKRAVSGIKSDSNWQMFLRIAWHNERAVLIVFVLSLIPVPLLYWLNLVGTAASIGLVLYVNAGQTRVGMLILAGLVPHGIFEISCFAFALALASQLNYYIRSRTRNWRKRRYDWIGRLPWWPFIRPLLRWYLMIVVPGLLLAAAIESYVTPWLLTLVR
;
A
#
# COMPACT_ATOMS: atom_id res chain seq x y z
N MET A 1 -10.62 -32.53 -10.34
CA MET A 1 -9.48 -31.94 -9.61
C MET A 1 -9.79 -31.96 -8.12
N ASP A 2 -8.80 -32.16 -7.25
CA ASP A 2 -9.01 -32.05 -5.79
C ASP A 2 -9.33 -30.58 -5.42
N LYS A 3 -10.34 -30.37 -4.56
CA LYS A 3 -10.75 -29.05 -4.04
C LYS A 3 -9.59 -28.29 -3.39
N THR A 4 -8.60 -29.00 -2.83
CA THR A 4 -7.39 -28.37 -2.28
C THR A 4 -6.53 -27.72 -3.37
N THR A 5 -6.44 -28.36 -4.54
CA THR A 5 -5.67 -27.88 -5.69
C THR A 5 -6.39 -26.72 -6.37
N GLU A 6 -7.72 -26.80 -6.50
CA GLU A 6 -8.55 -25.70 -6.99
C GLU A 6 -8.40 -24.43 -6.12
N LEU A 7 -8.45 -24.58 -4.79
CA LEU A 7 -8.24 -23.46 -3.87
C LEU A 7 -6.84 -22.85 -4.01
N ARG A 8 -5.80 -23.67 -4.11
CA ARG A 8 -4.43 -23.18 -4.31
C ARG A 8 -4.28 -22.40 -5.62
N GLN A 9 -4.84 -22.92 -6.71
CA GLN A 9 -4.81 -22.24 -8.00
C GLN A 9 -5.61 -20.93 -7.98
N TRP A 10 -6.80 -20.94 -7.38
CA TRP A 10 -7.63 -19.74 -7.22
C TRP A 10 -6.89 -18.65 -6.43
N ARG A 11 -6.27 -19.00 -5.29
CA ARG A 11 -5.48 -18.06 -4.49
C ARG A 11 -4.30 -17.51 -5.27
N ARG A 12 -3.52 -18.37 -5.93
CA ARG A 12 -2.36 -17.95 -6.73
C ARG A 12 -2.78 -16.99 -7.83
N ARG A 13 -3.87 -17.26 -8.55
CA ARG A 13 -4.41 -16.37 -9.58
C ARG A 13 -4.83 -15.03 -9.00
N GLN A 14 -5.54 -15.01 -7.87
CA GLN A 14 -5.89 -13.77 -7.17
C GLN A 14 -4.64 -12.98 -6.75
N ILE A 15 -3.61 -13.65 -6.24
CA ILE A 15 -2.36 -12.99 -5.87
C ILE A 15 -1.72 -12.29 -7.07
N TRP A 16 -1.45 -13.02 -8.15
CA TRP A 16 -0.80 -12.45 -9.34
C TRP A 16 -1.61 -11.33 -9.99
N THR A 17 -2.92 -11.53 -10.15
CA THR A 17 -3.78 -10.52 -10.77
C THR A 17 -3.82 -9.24 -9.95
N ASN A 18 -4.03 -9.33 -8.63
CA ASN A 18 -4.07 -8.14 -7.78
C ASN A 18 -2.70 -7.48 -7.63
N LEU A 19 -1.59 -8.23 -7.61
CA LEU A 19 -0.23 -7.67 -7.61
C LEU A 19 0.02 -6.84 -8.87
N LEU A 20 -0.25 -7.40 -10.05
CA LEU A 20 -0.07 -6.70 -11.32
C LEU A 20 -1.01 -5.50 -11.42
N SER A 21 -2.28 -5.65 -11.03
CA SER A 21 -3.23 -4.56 -10.99
C SER A 21 -2.84 -3.47 -10.00
N ALA A 22 -2.24 -3.80 -8.85
CA ALA A 22 -1.77 -2.81 -7.87
C ALA A 22 -0.67 -1.93 -8.45
N TRP A 23 0.34 -2.52 -9.09
CA TRP A 23 1.38 -1.77 -9.77
C TRP A 23 0.82 -0.94 -10.93
N ALA A 24 -0.06 -1.51 -11.76
CA ALA A 24 -0.69 -0.77 -12.85
C ALA A 24 -1.49 0.44 -12.34
N VAL A 25 -2.34 0.25 -11.32
CA VAL A 25 -3.11 1.33 -10.70
C VAL A 25 -2.18 2.39 -10.11
N LEU A 26 -1.09 1.97 -9.46
CA LEU A 26 -0.11 2.92 -8.91
C LEU A 26 0.48 3.81 -10.00
N PHE A 27 0.97 3.24 -11.10
CA PHE A 27 1.53 4.02 -12.21
C PHE A 27 0.48 4.92 -12.87
N ILE A 28 -0.71 4.39 -13.14
CA ILE A 28 -1.79 5.14 -13.80
C ILE A 28 -2.24 6.31 -12.94
N VAL A 29 -2.50 6.09 -11.64
CA VAL A 29 -2.96 7.15 -10.73
C VAL A 29 -1.86 8.18 -10.50
N ALA A 30 -0.60 7.75 -10.29
CA ALA A 30 0.51 8.68 -10.13
C ALA A 30 0.70 9.56 -11.38
N ALA A 31 0.65 8.96 -12.58
CA ALA A 31 0.75 9.69 -13.84
C ALA A 31 -0.43 10.64 -14.07
N LEU A 32 -1.65 10.21 -13.73
CA LEU A 32 -2.86 11.03 -13.85
C LEU A 32 -2.78 12.25 -12.92
N VAL A 33 -2.40 12.04 -11.66
CA VAL A 33 -2.25 13.14 -10.69
C VAL A 33 -1.15 14.10 -11.13
N TYR A 34 -0.01 13.57 -11.58
CA TYR A 34 1.06 14.39 -12.16
C TYR A 34 0.55 15.23 -13.34
N ALA A 35 -0.17 14.62 -14.29
CA ALA A 35 -0.66 15.30 -15.48
C ALA A 35 -1.69 16.40 -15.13
N ILE A 36 -2.59 16.14 -14.19
CA ILE A 36 -3.55 17.14 -13.70
C ILE A 36 -2.80 18.31 -13.08
N LEU A 37 -1.81 18.06 -12.22
CA LEU A 37 -1.01 19.13 -11.60
C LEU A 37 -0.20 19.90 -12.64
N ALA A 38 0.38 19.22 -13.62
CA ALA A 38 1.10 19.86 -14.73
C ALA A 38 0.20 20.72 -15.62
N TRP A 39 -1.09 20.37 -15.74
CA TRP A 39 -2.07 21.14 -16.47
C TRP A 39 -2.59 22.36 -15.68
N VAL A 40 -2.88 22.18 -14.38
CA VAL A 40 -3.35 23.27 -13.50
C VAL A 40 -2.23 24.26 -13.17
N GLN A 41 -0.98 23.79 -13.17
CA GLN A 41 0.21 24.57 -12.81
C GLN A 41 0.09 25.32 -11.47
N PRO A 42 -0.28 24.65 -10.37
CA PRO A 42 -0.32 25.30 -9.07
C PRO A 42 1.07 25.76 -8.64
N ASP A 43 1.12 26.88 -7.91
CA ASP A 43 2.38 27.39 -7.35
C ASP A 43 3.03 26.36 -6.40
N ILE A 44 4.20 25.87 -6.81
CA ILE A 44 4.99 24.88 -6.07
C ILE A 44 5.37 25.41 -4.69
N ALA A 45 5.60 26.72 -4.53
CA ALA A 45 5.94 27.29 -3.22
C ALA A 45 4.78 27.16 -2.23
N THR A 46 3.55 27.24 -2.72
CA THR A 46 2.33 27.04 -1.91
C THR A 46 2.18 25.57 -1.50
N ILE A 47 2.42 24.63 -2.42
CA ILE A 47 2.42 23.19 -2.13
C ILE A 47 3.52 22.85 -1.10
N GLN A 48 4.73 23.36 -1.29
CA GLN A 48 5.84 23.14 -0.37
C GLN A 48 5.56 23.69 1.03
N ARG A 49 4.92 24.86 1.16
CA ARG A 49 4.51 25.40 2.46
C ARG A 49 3.46 24.52 3.13
N ALA A 50 2.48 24.01 2.38
CA ALA A 50 1.48 23.08 2.91
C ALA A 50 2.11 21.77 3.40
N LEU A 51 3.01 21.19 2.60
CA LEU A 51 3.77 19.99 2.97
C LEU A 51 4.65 20.23 4.21
N LYS A 52 5.39 21.35 4.27
CA LYS A 52 6.21 21.70 5.44
C LYS A 52 5.37 21.83 6.71
N ARG A 53 4.19 22.46 6.65
CA ARG A 53 3.27 22.57 7.79
C ARG A 53 2.72 21.21 8.24
N ALA A 54 2.43 20.32 7.29
CA ALA A 54 1.98 18.96 7.61
C ALA A 54 3.07 18.14 8.32
N VAL A 55 4.35 18.41 8.03
CA VAL A 55 5.49 17.64 8.55
C VAL A 55 6.17 18.32 9.77
N SER A 56 6.00 19.63 9.97
CA SER A 56 6.71 20.39 11.03
C SER A 56 6.35 20.03 12.48
N GLY A 57 5.28 19.24 12.69
CA GLY A 57 4.92 18.69 14.01
C GLY A 57 5.70 17.43 14.40
N ILE A 58 6.52 16.88 13.50
CA ILE A 58 7.31 15.67 13.74
C ILE A 58 8.63 16.08 14.43
N LYS A 59 8.67 15.95 15.76
CA LYS A 59 9.91 16.14 16.54
C LYS A 59 11.03 15.24 16.03
N SER A 60 12.28 15.71 16.16
CA SER A 60 13.50 14.92 15.89
C SER A 60 13.64 13.82 16.95
N ASP A 61 12.93 12.74 16.71
CA ASP A 61 13.05 11.49 17.44
C ASP A 61 14.43 10.88 17.22
N SER A 62 14.91 10.08 18.16
CA SER A 62 16.06 9.20 17.90
C SER A 62 15.74 8.23 16.76
N ASN A 63 16.73 7.77 15.99
CA ASN A 63 16.50 6.86 14.85
C ASN A 63 15.65 5.63 15.22
N TRP A 64 15.76 5.14 16.46
CA TRP A 64 14.94 4.04 16.99
C TRP A 64 13.47 4.42 17.19
N GLN A 65 13.19 5.60 17.75
CA GLN A 65 11.82 6.07 17.91
C GLN A 65 11.16 6.36 16.56
N MET A 66 11.93 6.93 15.61
CA MET A 66 11.51 7.12 14.23
C MET A 66 11.19 5.79 13.55
N PHE A 67 12.06 4.78 13.69
CA PHE A 67 11.83 3.42 13.19
C PHE A 67 10.49 2.85 13.69
N LEU A 68 10.26 2.84 15.01
CA LEU A 68 9.04 2.29 15.59
C LEU A 68 7.79 3.03 15.14
N ARG A 69 7.88 4.36 15.02
CA ARG A 69 6.78 5.20 14.58
C ARG A 69 6.40 4.92 13.13
N ILE A 70 7.39 4.82 12.24
CA ILE A 70 7.18 4.50 10.81
C ILE A 70 6.64 3.08 10.66
N ALA A 71 7.26 2.10 11.33
CA ALA A 71 6.79 0.71 11.32
C ALA A 71 5.33 0.62 11.76
N TRP A 72 4.95 1.28 12.85
CA TRP A 72 3.58 1.31 13.34
C TRP A 72 2.62 2.03 12.38
N HIS A 73 3.06 3.13 11.77
CA HIS A 73 2.26 3.87 10.79
C HIS A 73 1.95 3.00 9.57
N ASN A 74 2.97 2.35 9.00
CA ASN A 74 2.85 1.52 7.81
C ASN A 74 2.01 0.27 8.08
N GLU A 75 2.23 -0.38 9.23
CA GLU A 75 1.43 -1.52 9.68
C GLU A 75 -0.05 -1.12 9.83
N ARG A 76 -0.35 0.01 10.50
CA ARG A 76 -1.73 0.50 10.64
C ARG A 76 -2.38 0.78 9.29
N ALA A 77 -1.65 1.37 8.35
CA ALA A 77 -2.15 1.64 7.01
C ALA A 77 -2.54 0.35 6.28
N VAL A 78 -1.76 -0.72 6.41
CA VAL A 78 -2.12 -2.05 5.87
C VAL A 78 -3.28 -2.70 6.64
N LEU A 79 -3.34 -2.58 7.97
CA LEU A 79 -4.47 -3.08 8.75
C LEU A 79 -5.79 -2.44 8.32
N ILE A 80 -5.79 -1.16 7.98
CA ILE A 80 -6.96 -0.47 7.41
C ILE A 80 -7.41 -1.13 6.10
N VAL A 81 -6.48 -1.56 5.24
CA VAL A 81 -6.81 -2.30 3.99
C VAL A 81 -7.57 -3.58 4.32
N PHE A 82 -7.13 -4.34 5.34
CA PHE A 82 -7.84 -5.54 5.77
C PHE A 82 -9.21 -5.22 6.39
N VAL A 83 -9.33 -4.17 7.21
CA VAL A 83 -10.62 -3.74 7.78
C VAL A 83 -11.60 -3.37 6.66
N LEU A 84 -11.17 -2.56 5.69
CA LEU A 84 -12.00 -2.20 4.53
C LEU A 84 -12.38 -3.42 3.69
N SER A 85 -11.53 -4.44 3.64
CA SER A 85 -11.81 -5.67 2.90
C SER A 85 -12.94 -6.51 3.51
N LEU A 86 -13.20 -6.37 4.81
CA LEU A 86 -14.31 -7.05 5.49
C LEU A 86 -15.67 -6.48 5.08
N ILE A 87 -15.72 -5.24 4.59
CA ILE A 87 -16.95 -4.66 4.05
C ILE A 87 -17.21 -5.35 2.69
N PRO A 88 -18.38 -5.95 2.44
CA PRO A 88 -18.68 -6.71 1.21
C PRO A 88 -18.88 -5.83 -0.04
N VAL A 89 -18.16 -4.72 -0.13
CA VAL A 89 -18.10 -3.82 -1.28
C VAL A 89 -16.81 -4.13 -2.05
N PRO A 90 -16.89 -4.50 -3.34
CA PRO A 90 -15.70 -4.74 -4.14
C PRO A 90 -14.87 -3.46 -4.24
N LEU A 91 -13.54 -3.60 -4.35
CA LEU A 91 -12.58 -2.52 -4.54
C LEU A 91 -12.44 -1.48 -3.41
N LEU A 92 -13.29 -1.50 -2.37
CA LEU A 92 -13.20 -0.49 -1.30
C LEU A 92 -11.83 -0.45 -0.60
N TYR A 93 -11.19 -1.61 -0.45
CA TYR A 93 -9.86 -1.73 0.15
C TYR A 93 -8.72 -1.18 -0.75
N TRP A 94 -9.00 -0.79 -1.99
CA TRP A 94 -8.03 -0.14 -2.89
C TRP A 94 -7.84 1.35 -2.62
N LEU A 95 -8.73 1.99 -1.84
CA LEU A 95 -8.67 3.43 -1.57
C LEU A 95 -7.31 3.87 -1.00
N ASN A 96 -6.71 3.04 -0.14
CA ASN A 96 -5.41 3.34 0.44
C ASN A 96 -4.31 3.40 -0.66
N LEU A 97 -4.27 2.41 -1.56
CA LEU A 97 -3.32 2.39 -2.68
C LEU A 97 -3.51 3.60 -3.62
N VAL A 98 -4.75 3.98 -3.90
CA VAL A 98 -5.04 5.17 -4.73
C VAL A 98 -4.50 6.43 -4.06
N GLY A 99 -4.68 6.57 -2.74
CA GLY A 99 -4.11 7.67 -1.97
C GLY A 99 -2.59 7.70 -2.02
N THR A 100 -1.92 6.56 -1.81
CA THR A 100 -0.46 6.44 -1.91
C THR A 100 0.04 6.79 -3.32
N ALA A 101 -0.62 6.28 -4.36
CA ALA A 101 -0.26 6.58 -5.75
C ALA A 101 -0.45 8.07 -6.08
N ALA A 102 -1.50 8.71 -5.56
CA ALA A 102 -1.71 10.14 -5.71
C ALA A 102 -0.61 10.97 -5.02
N SER A 103 -0.18 10.57 -3.81
CA SER A 103 0.95 11.20 -3.11
C SER A 103 2.25 11.09 -3.90
N ILE A 104 2.51 9.95 -4.56
CA ILE A 104 3.66 9.77 -5.46
C ILE A 104 3.55 10.74 -6.66
N GLY A 105 2.38 10.83 -7.29
CA GLY A 105 2.16 11.77 -8.40
C GLY A 105 2.41 13.24 -8.01
N LEU A 106 1.97 13.64 -6.81
CA LEU A 106 2.24 14.97 -6.24
C LEU A 106 3.74 15.21 -6.03
N VAL A 107 4.45 14.22 -5.47
CA VAL A 107 5.89 14.28 -5.25
C VAL A 107 6.65 14.44 -6.57
N LEU A 108 6.30 13.65 -7.59
CA LEU A 108 6.91 13.72 -8.92
C LEU A 108 6.69 15.10 -9.56
N TYR A 109 5.51 15.70 -9.38
CA TYR A 109 5.22 17.04 -9.88
C TYR A 109 6.13 18.10 -9.22
N VAL A 110 6.27 18.05 -7.89
CA VAL A 110 7.19 18.96 -7.16
C VAL A 110 8.64 18.77 -7.62
N ASN A 111 9.04 17.53 -7.95
CA ASN A 111 10.39 17.26 -8.44
C ASN A 111 10.63 17.74 -9.88
N ALA A 112 9.63 17.66 -10.76
CA ALA A 112 9.74 18.08 -12.16
C ALA A 112 10.10 19.58 -12.33
N GLY A 113 9.84 20.42 -11.32
CA GLY A 113 10.34 21.80 -11.26
C GLY A 113 11.87 21.94 -11.10
N GLN A 114 12.63 20.85 -11.23
CA GLN A 114 14.11 20.79 -11.14
C GLN A 114 14.69 21.42 -9.88
N THR A 115 13.92 21.41 -8.79
CA THR A 115 14.41 21.91 -7.52
C THR A 115 15.29 20.84 -6.87
N ARG A 116 16.38 21.25 -6.20
CA ARG A 116 17.20 20.38 -5.33
C ARG A 116 16.34 19.58 -4.34
N VAL A 117 15.21 20.18 -3.93
CA VAL A 117 14.17 19.56 -3.10
C VAL A 117 13.60 18.28 -3.72
N GLY A 118 13.37 18.25 -5.03
CA GLY A 118 12.81 17.08 -5.68
C GLY A 118 13.77 15.88 -5.70
N MET A 119 15.06 16.12 -5.94
CA MET A 119 16.07 15.05 -5.93
C MET A 119 16.26 14.48 -4.51
N LEU A 120 16.18 15.33 -3.48
CA LEU A 120 16.13 14.92 -2.08
C LEU A 120 14.88 14.06 -1.80
N ILE A 121 13.71 14.42 -2.33
CA ILE A 121 12.49 13.62 -2.13
C ILE A 121 12.62 12.25 -2.80
N LEU A 122 13.14 12.15 -4.03
CA LEU A 122 13.35 10.86 -4.69
C LEU A 122 14.38 10.00 -3.96
N ALA A 123 15.52 10.58 -3.57
CA ALA A 123 16.55 9.87 -2.79
C ALA A 123 16.02 9.42 -1.42
N GLY A 124 15.08 10.17 -0.85
CA GLY A 124 14.39 9.80 0.38
C GLY A 124 13.38 8.67 0.18
N LEU A 125 12.54 8.76 -0.86
CA LEU A 125 11.38 7.90 -1.14
C LEU A 125 11.74 6.55 -1.75
N VAL A 126 12.62 6.52 -2.75
CA VAL A 126 12.90 5.31 -3.54
C VAL A 126 13.43 4.13 -2.70
N PRO A 127 14.40 4.32 -1.78
CA PRO A 127 15.01 3.20 -1.05
C PRO A 127 14.02 2.37 -0.24
N HIS A 128 13.10 3.01 0.49
CA HIS A 128 12.09 2.32 1.30
C HIS A 128 10.80 2.08 0.52
N GLY A 129 10.43 2.98 -0.38
CA GLY A 129 9.17 2.96 -1.13
C GLY A 129 8.99 1.69 -1.97
N ILE A 130 10.06 1.13 -2.55
CA ILE A 130 9.97 -0.14 -3.30
C ILE A 130 9.48 -1.28 -2.40
N PHE A 131 10.01 -1.38 -1.18
CA PHE A 131 9.64 -2.42 -0.23
C PHE A 131 8.22 -2.20 0.31
N GLU A 132 7.89 -0.96 0.67
CA GLU A 132 6.57 -0.59 1.18
C GLU A 132 5.49 -0.88 0.14
N ILE A 133 5.64 -0.38 -1.10
CA ILE A 133 4.68 -0.58 -2.19
C ILE A 133 4.51 -2.06 -2.49
N SER A 134 5.60 -2.84 -2.51
CA SER A 134 5.54 -4.29 -2.73
C SER A 134 4.75 -5.00 -1.63
N CYS A 135 4.95 -4.62 -0.36
CA CYS A 135 4.21 -5.16 0.77
C CYS A 135 2.73 -4.78 0.71
N PHE A 136 2.42 -3.53 0.37
CA PHE A 136 1.05 -3.06 0.17
C PHE A 136 0.34 -3.80 -0.96
N ALA A 137 0.99 -3.97 -2.11
CA ALA A 137 0.44 -4.73 -3.23
C ALA A 137 0.13 -6.17 -2.83
N PHE A 138 1.03 -6.81 -2.06
CA PHE A 138 0.81 -8.16 -1.57
C PHE A 138 -0.32 -8.23 -0.54
N ALA A 139 -0.36 -7.29 0.42
CA ALA A 139 -1.43 -7.20 1.41
C ALA A 139 -2.80 -6.98 0.75
N LEU A 140 -2.85 -6.13 -0.28
CA LEU A 140 -4.04 -5.87 -1.08
C LEU A 140 -4.52 -7.13 -1.83
N ALA A 141 -3.60 -7.98 -2.26
CA ALA A 141 -3.91 -9.28 -2.86
C ALA A 141 -4.39 -10.34 -1.85
N LEU A 142 -4.01 -10.22 -0.57
CA LEU A 142 -4.61 -11.01 0.51
C LEU A 142 -5.99 -10.47 0.89
N ALA A 143 -6.12 -9.15 1.01
CA ALA A 143 -7.37 -8.45 1.29
C ALA A 143 -8.43 -8.72 0.21
N SER A 144 -8.05 -8.83 -1.07
CA SER A 144 -8.98 -9.19 -2.15
C SER A 144 -9.58 -10.59 -1.97
N GLN A 145 -8.78 -11.56 -1.52
CA GLN A 145 -9.26 -12.91 -1.22
C GLN A 145 -10.23 -12.90 -0.04
N LEU A 146 -9.91 -12.13 1.01
CA LEU A 146 -10.79 -11.94 2.16
C LEU A 146 -12.10 -11.28 1.75
N ASN A 147 -12.04 -10.19 0.99
CA ASN A 147 -13.21 -9.48 0.50
C ASN A 147 -14.09 -10.37 -0.38
N TYR A 148 -13.50 -11.15 -1.29
CA TYR A 148 -14.24 -12.12 -2.10
C TYR A 148 -14.94 -13.14 -1.22
N TYR A 149 -14.24 -13.70 -0.22
CA TYR A 149 -14.81 -14.66 0.71
C TYR A 149 -16.01 -14.10 1.47
N ILE A 150 -15.90 -12.88 2.02
CA ILE A 150 -17.00 -12.22 2.74
C ILE A 150 -18.18 -11.93 1.80
N ARG A 151 -17.93 -11.44 0.58
CA ARG A 151 -18.97 -11.22 -0.44
C ARG A 151 -19.68 -12.50 -0.83
N SER A 152 -18.91 -13.56 -1.09
CA SER A 152 -19.41 -14.88 -1.44
C SER A 152 -20.31 -15.43 -0.34
N ARG A 153 -19.86 -15.35 0.92
CA ARG A 153 -20.62 -15.80 2.08
C ARG A 153 -21.91 -14.98 2.31
N THR A 154 -21.83 -13.66 2.16
CA THR A 154 -22.99 -12.75 2.25
C THR A 154 -24.01 -13.02 1.15
N ARG A 155 -23.55 -13.28 -0.08
CA ARG A 155 -24.41 -13.60 -1.24
C ARG A 155 -25.08 -14.96 -1.08
N ASN A 156 -24.33 -15.95 -0.58
CA ASN A 156 -24.86 -17.29 -0.28
C ASN A 156 -26.00 -17.20 0.74
N TRP A 157 -25.83 -16.38 1.77
CA TRP A 157 -26.85 -16.14 2.78
C TRP A 157 -28.10 -15.43 2.20
N ARG A 158 -27.91 -14.36 1.43
CA ARG A 158 -29.03 -13.54 0.90
C ARG A 158 -29.80 -14.19 -0.24
N LYS A 159 -29.11 -14.80 -1.21
CA LYS A 159 -29.71 -15.22 -2.49
C LYS A 159 -29.89 -16.73 -2.64
N ARG A 160 -29.50 -17.54 -1.64
CA ARG A 160 -29.43 -19.01 -1.69
C ARG A 160 -28.71 -19.56 -2.94
N ARG A 161 -27.92 -18.73 -3.62
CA ARG A 161 -27.01 -19.13 -4.70
C ARG A 161 -25.72 -19.53 -4.05
N TYR A 162 -25.13 -20.63 -4.47
CA TYR A 162 -23.99 -21.20 -3.78
C TYR A 162 -22.71 -21.05 -4.57
N ASP A 163 -21.90 -20.08 -4.17
CA ASP A 163 -20.48 -20.06 -4.51
C ASP A 163 -19.70 -20.91 -3.49
N TRP A 164 -18.83 -21.78 -3.98
CA TRP A 164 -18.10 -22.76 -3.20
C TRP A 164 -17.10 -22.11 -2.22
N ILE A 165 -16.56 -20.93 -2.56
CA ILE A 165 -15.60 -20.21 -1.69
C ILE A 165 -16.28 -19.76 -0.41
N GLY A 166 -17.50 -19.21 -0.50
CA GLY A 166 -18.29 -18.76 0.65
C GLY A 166 -18.82 -19.90 1.53
N ARG A 167 -18.68 -21.16 1.10
CA ARG A 167 -19.00 -22.36 1.90
C ARG A 167 -17.80 -22.89 2.68
N LEU A 168 -16.58 -22.41 2.38
CA LEU A 168 -15.39 -22.87 3.08
C LEU A 168 -15.46 -22.47 4.57
N PRO A 169 -15.02 -23.35 5.48
CA PRO A 169 -14.91 -23.01 6.88
C PRO A 169 -13.98 -21.81 7.07
N TRP A 170 -14.36 -20.93 7.99
CA TRP A 170 -13.66 -19.66 8.25
C TRP A 170 -12.18 -19.87 8.57
N TRP A 171 -11.86 -20.70 9.55
CA TRP A 171 -10.51 -20.81 10.07
C TRP A 171 -9.50 -21.40 9.06
N PRO A 172 -9.82 -22.50 8.34
CA PRO A 172 -8.96 -23.01 7.27
C PRO A 172 -8.78 -22.02 6.11
N PHE A 173 -9.74 -21.13 5.88
CA PHE A 173 -9.60 -20.07 4.89
C PHE A 173 -8.68 -18.94 5.36
N ILE A 174 -8.81 -18.48 6.61
CA ILE A 174 -8.09 -17.32 7.16
C ILE A 174 -6.65 -17.63 7.58
N ARG A 175 -6.40 -18.81 8.18
CA ARG A 175 -5.08 -19.18 8.69
C ARG A 175 -3.96 -19.00 7.65
N PRO A 176 -4.12 -19.39 6.37
CA PRO A 176 -3.13 -19.10 5.34
C PRO A 176 -2.93 -17.61 5.08
N LEU A 177 -4.00 -16.79 5.02
CA LEU A 177 -3.85 -15.33 4.81
C LEU A 177 -3.03 -14.71 5.94
N LEU A 178 -3.34 -15.08 7.19
CA LEU A 178 -2.61 -14.59 8.36
C LEU A 178 -1.15 -15.02 8.32
N ARG A 179 -0.86 -16.27 7.93
CA ARG A 179 0.51 -16.76 7.78
C ARG A 179 1.28 -15.95 6.72
N TRP A 180 0.69 -15.73 5.54
CA TRP A 180 1.34 -14.94 4.49
C TRP A 180 1.55 -13.49 4.89
N TYR A 181 0.60 -12.90 5.62
CA TYR A 181 0.73 -11.56 6.18
C TYR A 181 1.92 -11.47 7.15
N LEU A 182 1.98 -12.36 8.14
CA LEU A 182 3.04 -12.34 9.16
C LEU A 182 4.43 -12.71 8.62
N MET A 183 4.51 -13.53 7.56
CA MET A 183 5.79 -13.99 7.02
C MET A 183 6.35 -13.09 5.91
N ILE A 184 5.51 -12.29 5.24
CA ILE A 184 5.94 -11.44 4.12
C ILE A 184 5.70 -9.96 4.41
N VAL A 185 4.47 -9.59 4.74
CA VAL A 185 4.08 -8.18 4.86
C VAL A 185 4.75 -7.55 6.08
N VAL A 186 4.61 -8.16 7.27
CA VAL A 186 5.19 -7.60 8.50
C VAL A 186 6.71 -7.45 8.40
N PRO A 187 7.50 -8.48 8.01
CA PRO A 187 8.95 -8.32 7.90
C PRO A 187 9.36 -7.32 6.82
N GLY A 188 8.63 -7.28 5.69
CA GLY A 188 8.91 -6.34 4.62
C GLY A 188 8.64 -4.89 4.99
N LEU A 189 7.59 -4.61 5.77
CA LEU A 189 7.32 -3.27 6.30
C LEU A 189 8.33 -2.85 7.37
N LEU A 190 8.78 -3.79 8.22
CA LEU A 190 9.87 -3.52 9.17
C LEU A 190 11.17 -3.19 8.42
N LEU A 191 11.47 -3.90 7.33
CA LEU A 191 12.62 -3.58 6.48
C LEU A 191 12.49 -2.19 5.86
N ALA A 192 11.32 -1.84 5.30
CA ALA A 192 11.07 -0.51 4.75
C ALA A 192 11.28 0.59 5.82
N ALA A 193 10.73 0.40 7.02
CA ALA A 193 10.90 1.34 8.13
C ALA A 193 12.36 1.48 8.55
N ALA A 194 13.13 0.38 8.59
CA ALA A 194 14.56 0.42 8.91
C ALA A 194 15.37 1.19 7.84
N ILE A 195 15.05 0.99 6.56
CA ILE A 195 15.66 1.76 5.47
C ILE A 195 15.34 3.25 5.65
N GLU A 196 14.09 3.59 5.94
CA GLU A 196 13.66 4.98 6.12
C GLU A 196 14.27 5.66 7.35
N SER A 197 14.47 4.93 8.46
CA SER A 197 15.01 5.51 9.70
C SER A 197 16.53 5.56 9.77
N TYR A 198 17.24 4.70 9.03
CA TYR A 198 18.71 4.60 9.10
C TYR A 198 19.41 4.93 7.79
N VAL A 199 18.88 4.49 6.65
CA VAL A 199 19.54 4.64 5.34
C VAL A 199 19.13 5.94 4.66
N THR A 200 17.83 6.28 4.67
CA THR A 200 17.32 7.51 4.07
C THR A 200 17.98 8.77 4.63
N PRO A 201 18.16 8.96 5.96
CA PRO A 201 18.85 10.14 6.48
C PRO A 201 20.30 10.24 5.99
N TRP A 202 21.01 9.11 5.91
CA TRP A 202 22.37 9.06 5.37
C TRP A 202 22.41 9.42 3.88
N LEU A 203 21.52 8.85 3.06
CA LEU A 203 21.43 9.19 1.63
C LEU A 203 21.13 10.67 1.40
N LEU A 204 20.26 11.26 2.22
CA LEU A 204 19.95 12.69 2.17
C LEU A 204 21.16 13.58 2.50
N THR A 205 22.17 13.08 3.24
CA THR A 205 23.42 13.82 3.45
C THR A 205 24.34 13.83 2.23
N LEU A 206 24.27 12.81 1.36
CA LEU A 206 25.08 12.70 0.16
C LEU A 206 24.55 13.54 -1.01
N VAL A 207 23.25 13.80 -1.01
CA VAL A 207 22.55 14.62 -2.02
C VAL A 207 22.42 16.08 -1.56
N ARG A 208 22.76 16.37 -0.30
CA ARG A 208 22.89 17.72 0.26
C ARG A 208 24.15 18.41 -0.20
#